data_AF-A0A2J4PLM7-F1
#
_entry.id   AF-A0A2J4PLM7-F1
#
_cell.length_a   1.000
_cell.length_b   1.000
_cell.length_c   1.000
_cell.angle_alpha   90.00
_cell.angle_beta   90.00
_cell.angle_gamma   90.00
#
_symmetry.space_group_name_H-M   'P 1'
#
loop_
_entity.id
_entity.type
_entity.pdbx_description
1 polymer ?
#
loop_
_entity_poly.entity_id
_entity_poly.type
_entity_poly.pdbx_seq_one_letter_code
_entity_poly.pdbx_strand_id
1 'polypeptide(L)' 'MLTTLIYRSQMHLTQETDLILLVEKANTENAARGITGILLLKDNVYLQILEGDECVL' A
#
# COMPACT_ATOMS: atom_id res chain seq x y z
N MET A 1 -15.37 -9.84 -6.32
CA MET A 1 -14.53 -10.44 -7.39
C MET A 1 -13.08 -10.27 -6.98
N LEU A 2 -12.24 -11.31 -7.02
CA LEU A 2 -10.83 -11.17 -6.66
C LEU A 2 -10.11 -10.31 -7.71
N THR A 3 -9.53 -9.19 -7.26
CA THR A 3 -8.97 -8.15 -8.12
C THR A 3 -7.57 -7.76 -7.62
N THR A 4 -6.71 -7.33 -8.55
CA THR A 4 -5.39 -6.79 -8.24
C THR A 4 -5.33 -5.33 -8.67
N LEU A 5 -5.06 -4.42 -7.74
CA LEU A 5 -4.79 -3.01 -8.00
C LEU A 5 -3.27 -2.78 -7.98
N ILE A 6 -2.74 -2.20 -9.07
CA ILE A 6 -1.32 -1.86 -9.18
C ILE A 6 -1.22 -0.36 -9.44
N TYR A 7 -0.54 0.37 -8.56
CA TYR A 7 -0.37 1.81 -8.74
C TYR A 7 1.00 2.31 -8.33
N ARG A 8 1.37 3.46 -8.89
CA ARG A 8 2.62 4.18 -8.63
C ARG A 8 2.30 5.57 -8.09
N SER A 9 2.99 5.98 -7.02
CA SER A 9 2.92 7.34 -6.49
C SER A 9 4.31 7.88 -6.15
N GLN A 10 4.41 9.19 -5.92
CA GLN A 10 5.66 9.88 -5.59
C GLN A 10 5.58 10.45 -4.18
N MET A 11 6.62 10.20 -3.39
CA MET A 11 6.75 10.73 -2.04
C MET A 11 6.95 12.24 -2.10
N HIS A 12 6.19 12.99 -1.30
CA HIS A 12 6.42 14.42 -1.16
C HIS A 12 7.65 14.66 -0.30
N LEU A 13 8.64 15.36 -0.86
CA LEU A 13 9.97 15.59 -0.27
C LEU A 13 9.93 16.39 1.06
N THR A 14 8.78 16.93 1.43
CA THR A 14 8.60 17.77 2.62
C THR A 14 8.22 17.01 3.88
N GLN A 15 7.91 15.72 3.77
CA GLN A 15 7.50 14.89 4.92
C GLN A 15 8.42 13.68 5.05
N GLU A 16 9.18 13.63 6.14
CA GLU A 16 9.76 12.36 6.61
C GLU A 16 8.58 11.42 6.92
N THR A 17 8.41 10.41 6.08
CA THR A 17 7.40 9.38 6.29
C THR A 17 8.07 8.19 6.96
N ASP A 18 7.61 7.84 8.16
CA ASP A 18 8.01 6.59 8.80
C ASP A 18 7.38 5.42 8.03
N LEU A 19 8.18 4.79 7.17
CA LEU A 19 7.73 3.69 6.32
C LEU A 19 7.30 2.46 7.14
N ILE A 20 7.91 2.24 8.30
CA ILE A 20 7.59 1.09 9.16
C ILE A 20 6.18 1.29 9.72
N LEU A 21 5.91 2.47 10.28
CA LEU A 21 4.60 2.80 10.84
C LEU A 21 3.49 2.78 9.78
N LEU A 22 3.80 3.24 8.56
CA LEU A 22 2.89 3.16 7.41
C LEU A 22 2.54 1.71 7.07
N VAL A 23 3.54 0.82 7.02
CA VAL A 23 3.34 -0.60 6.70
C VAL A 23 2.58 -1.33 7.82
N GLU A 24 2.87 -1.05 9.10
CA GLU A 24 2.15 -1.65 10.23
C GLU A 24 0.67 -1.28 10.23
N LYS A 25 0.36 0.00 9.99
CA LYS A 25 -1.03 0.46 9.83
C LYS A 25 -1.69 -0.22 8.64
N ALA A 26 -1.02 -0.27 7.48
CA ALA A 26 -1.56 -0.94 6.30
C ALA A 26 -1.84 -2.42 6.56
N ASN A 27 -0.92 -3.14 7.23
CA ASN A 27 -1.12 -4.55 7.57
C ASN A 27 -2.36 -4.77 8.45
N THR A 28 -2.59 -3.90 9.43
CA THR A 28 -3.74 -3.98 10.34
C THR A 28 -5.06 -3.78 9.59
N GLU A 29 -5.15 -2.72 8.80
CA GLU A 29 -6.37 -2.39 8.03
C GLU A 29 -6.63 -3.40 6.91
N ASN A 30 -5.58 -3.81 6.20
CA ASN A 30 -5.68 -4.76 5.11
C ASN A 30 -6.13 -6.14 5.61
N ALA A 31 -5.58 -6.61 6.74
CA ALA A 31 -6.00 -7.87 7.34
C ALA A 31 -7.49 -7.87 7.72
N ALA A 32 -8.01 -6.76 8.25
CA ALA A 32 -9.43 -6.63 8.59
C ALA A 32 -10.36 -6.67 7.36
N ARG A 33 -9.84 -6.37 6.16
CA ARG A 33 -10.59 -6.34 4.90
C ARG A 33 -10.28 -7.52 3.97
N GLY A 34 -9.41 -8.44 4.38
CA GLY A 34 -8.95 -9.55 3.54
C GLY A 34 -8.13 -9.09 2.33
N ILE A 35 -7.38 -8.00 2.47
CA ILE A 35 -6.49 -7.46 1.45
C ILE A 35 -5.06 -7.96 1.71
N THR A 36 -4.37 -8.39 0.66
CA THR A 36 -2.93 -8.71 0.67
C THR A 36 -2.19 -7.75 -0.25
N GLY A 37 -0.86 -7.66 -0.13
CA GLY A 37 -0.12 -6.78 -1.02
C GLY A 37 1.36 -6.63 -0.69
N ILE A 38 2.02 -5.78 -1.49
CA ILE A 38 3.42 -5.41 -1.35
C ILE A 38 3.55 -3.91 -1.60
N LEU A 39 4.37 -3.24 -0.79
CA LEU A 39 4.80 -1.85 -1.00
C LEU A 39 6.31 -1.82 -1.24
N LEU A 40 6.73 -1.18 -2.32
CA LEU A 40 8.12 -0.94 -2.67
C LEU A 40 8.39 0.55 -2.64
N LEU A 41 9.48 0.97 -1.97
CA LEU A 41 9.98 2.33 -2.01
C LEU A 41 11.37 2.34 -2.65
N LYS A 42 11.55 3.13 -3.69
CA LYS A 42 12.85 3.40 -4.30
C LYS A 42 12.88 4.82 -4.87
N ASP A 43 13.93 5.58 -4.60
CA ASP A 43 14.15 6.92 -5.17
C ASP A 43 12.93 7.85 -5.03
N ASN A 44 12.31 7.90 -3.85
CA ASN A 44 11.09 8.67 -3.55
C ASN A 44 9.85 8.26 -4.38
N VAL A 45 9.85 7.05 -4.95
CA VAL A 45 8.72 6.49 -5.68
C VAL A 45 8.19 5.28 -4.92
N TYR A 46 6.88 5.27 -4.70
CA TYR A 46 6.17 4.10 -4.23
C TYR A 46 5.60 3.32 -5.41
N LEU A 47 5.75 2.00 -5.36
CA LEU A 47 4.98 1.06 -6.17
C LEU A 47 4.22 0.16 -5.21
N GLN A 48 2.89 0.14 -5.33
CA GLN A 48 2.05 -0.70 -4.49
C GLN A 48 1.21 -1.65 -5.35
N ILE A 49 1.11 -2.88 -4.85
CA ILE A 49 0.26 -3.94 -5.39
C ILE A 49 -0.66 -4.36 -4.24
N LEU A 50 -1.97 -4.34 -4.46
CA LEU A 50 -2.97 -4.79 -3.52
C LEU A 50 -3.88 -5.83 -4.20
N GLU A 51 -4.23 -6.89 -3.48
CA GLU A 51 -5.12 -7.95 -3.94
C GLU A 51 -6.24 -8.13 -2.92
N GLY A 52 -7.49 -8.24 -3.39
CA GLY A 52 -8.66 -8.33 -2.51
C GLY A 52 -9.97 -8.32 -3.29
N ASP A 53 -11.09 -8.19 -2.57
CA ASP A 53 -12.37 -7.97 -3.24
C ASP A 53 -12.42 -6.55 -3.84
N GLU A 54 -12.89 -6.45 -5.09
CA GLU A 54 -13.04 -5.17 -5.81
C GLU A 54 -13.79 -4.09 -5.02
N CYS A 55 -14.76 -4.45 -4.18
CA CYS A 55 -15.55 -3.46 -3.42
C CYS A 55 -14.76 -2.80 -2.28
N VAL A 56 -13.61 -3.35 -1.88
CA VAL A 56 -12.83 -2.89 -0.72
C VAL A 56 -11.42 -2.40 -1.07
N LEU A 57 -10.97 -2.63 -2.31
CA LEU A 57 -9.75 -2.06 -2.88
C LEU A 57 -9.94 -0.58 -3.23
#